data_AF-A0A8T4LTY7-F1
#
_entry.id   AF-A0A8T4LTY7-F1
#
_cell.length_a   1.000
_cell.length_b   1.000
_cell.length_c   1.000
_cell.angle_alpha   90.00
_cell.angle_beta   90.00
_cell.angle_gamma   90.00
#
_symmetry.space_group_name_H-M   'P 1'
#
loop_
_entity.id
_entity.type
_entity.pdbx_description
1 polymer ?
#
loop_
_entity_poly.entity_id
_entity_poly.type
_entity_poly.pdbx_seq_one_letter_code
_entity_poly.pdbx_strand_id
1 'polypeptide(L)'
;MVFEKIKRAFSDRSDDMGEDYLEIDVGQEKKDKKVIVKLFVMTHYDDVNQILNSLREGYTIAIIDIKTLKQKDSIELKRAISKVKKTIEAMEGTIAGFGENLVIATPSFAKIHKEAEQKKEKRDLLY
;
A
#
# COMPACT_ATOMS: atom_id res chain seq x y z
N MET A 1 -18.66 -41.75 -36.72
CA MET A 1 -18.37 -42.74 -35.66
C MET A 1 -17.11 -42.39 -34.86
N VAL A 2 -17.01 -41.16 -34.33
CA VAL A 2 -15.96 -40.74 -33.37
C VAL A 2 -16.55 -39.78 -32.34
N PHE A 3 -17.42 -38.86 -32.81
CA PHE A 3 -18.16 -37.91 -31.97
C PHE A 3 -19.07 -38.57 -30.92
N GLU A 4 -19.72 -39.69 -31.24
CA GLU A 4 -20.56 -40.43 -30.27
C GLU A 4 -19.75 -41.13 -29.18
N LYS A 5 -18.50 -41.55 -29.48
CA LYS A 5 -17.59 -42.12 -28.48
C LYS A 5 -17.12 -41.06 -27.49
N ILE A 6 -16.84 -39.84 -27.96
CA ILE A 6 -16.46 -38.71 -27.11
C ILE A 6 -17.63 -38.27 -26.23
N LYS A 7 -18.85 -38.23 -26.77
CA LYS A 7 -20.06 -37.85 -26.02
C LYS A 7 -20.39 -38.84 -24.90
N ARG A 8 -20.20 -40.15 -25.12
CA ARG A 8 -20.39 -41.18 -24.08
C ARG A 8 -19.32 -41.16 -22.99
N ALA A 9 -18.06 -40.85 -23.32
CA ALA A 9 -16.99 -40.74 -22.33
C ALA A 9 -17.14 -39.51 -21.42
N PHE A 10 -17.84 -38.47 -21.90
CA PHE A 10 -18.14 -37.26 -21.12
C PHE A 10 -19.41 -37.40 -20.26
N SER A 11 -20.39 -38.19 -20.69
CA SER A 11 -21.62 -38.44 -19.92
C SER A 11 -21.46 -39.42 -18.75
N ASP A 12 -20.38 -40.21 -18.73
CA ASP A 12 -20.09 -41.18 -17.66
C ASP A 12 -19.18 -40.58 -16.56
N ARG A 13 -18.85 -39.28 -16.66
CA ARG A 13 -18.11 -38.49 -15.65
C ARG A 13 -18.90 -37.29 -15.14
N SER A 14 -20.22 -37.31 -15.29
CA SER A 14 -21.10 -36.20 -14.92
C SER A 14 -22.11 -36.61 -13.85
N ASP A 15 -21.68 -37.41 -12.87
CA ASP A 15 -22.48 -37.72 -11.66
C ASP A 15 -21.66 -37.59 -10.36
N ASP A 16 -20.44 -37.03 -10.41
CA ASP A 16 -19.62 -36.77 -9.21
C ASP A 16 -18.71 -35.54 -9.38
N MET A 17 -19.27 -34.47 -9.94
CA MET A 17 -18.68 -33.12 -9.93
C MET A 17 -19.71 -32.20 -9.31
N GLY A 18 -19.91 -32.37 -8.00
CA GLY A 18 -20.62 -31.40 -7.18
C GLY A 18 -19.95 -30.05 -7.35
N GLU A 19 -20.62 -29.17 -8.08
CA GLU A 19 -20.72 -27.74 -7.82
C GLU A 19 -19.67 -27.15 -6.85
N ASP A 20 -18.42 -27.00 -7.31
CA ASP A 20 -17.45 -26.09 -6.68
C ASP A 20 -17.84 -24.64 -7.00
N TYR A 21 -19.03 -24.23 -6.54
CA TYR A 21 -19.41 -22.84 -6.45
C TYR A 21 -18.67 -22.22 -5.26
N LEU A 22 -17.70 -21.38 -5.55
CA LEU A 22 -17.10 -20.52 -4.54
C LEU A 22 -18.10 -19.41 -4.19
N GLU A 23 -18.94 -19.65 -3.17
CA GLU A 23 -19.75 -18.60 -2.56
C GLU A 23 -18.81 -17.53 -1.97
N ILE A 24 -18.75 -16.37 -2.63
CA ILE A 24 -18.12 -15.20 -2.03
C ILE A 24 -19.14 -14.68 -1.03
N ASP A 25 -18.87 -14.89 0.27
CA ASP A 25 -19.61 -14.24 1.35
C ASP A 25 -19.49 -12.71 1.17
N VAL A 26 -20.45 -12.10 0.46
CA VAL A 26 -20.60 -10.64 0.32
C VAL A 26 -21.07 -10.00 1.65
N GLY A 27 -21.16 -10.81 2.70
CA GLY A 27 -21.55 -10.46 4.06
C GLY A 27 -20.41 -10.55 5.07
N GLN A 28 -19.14 -10.33 4.70
CA GLN A 28 -18.15 -9.98 5.72
C GLN A 28 -18.60 -8.68 6.36
N GLU A 29 -19.27 -8.80 7.51
CA GLU A 29 -19.47 -7.70 8.44
C GLU A 29 -18.18 -6.88 8.46
N LYS A 30 -18.30 -5.58 8.17
CA LYS A 30 -17.23 -4.63 8.45
C LYS A 30 -17.04 -4.65 9.97
N LYS A 31 -16.32 -5.65 10.48
CA LYS A 31 -15.73 -5.59 11.81
C LYS A 31 -15.02 -4.25 11.83
N ASP A 32 -15.35 -3.41 12.79
CA ASP A 32 -14.65 -2.15 13.05
C ASP A 32 -13.18 -2.48 13.29
N LYS A 33 -12.43 -2.59 12.20
CA LYS A 33 -11.01 -2.88 12.21
C LYS A 33 -10.35 -1.60 12.66
N LYS A 34 -9.83 -1.62 13.88
CA LYS A 34 -9.05 -0.51 14.43
C LYS A 34 -7.97 -0.13 13.43
N VAL A 35 -7.92 1.16 13.08
CA VAL A 35 -6.83 1.70 12.27
C VAL A 35 -5.53 1.56 13.05
N ILE A 36 -4.55 0.89 12.46
CA ILE A 36 -3.23 0.69 13.04
C ILE A 36 -2.32 1.81 12.57
N VAL A 37 -1.65 2.50 13.50
CA VAL A 37 -0.54 3.38 13.15
C VAL A 37 0.74 2.61 13.41
N LYS A 38 1.53 2.37 12.35
CA LYS A 38 2.74 1.56 12.42
C LYS A 38 3.97 2.41 12.10
N LEU A 39 4.95 2.32 12.98
CA LEU A 39 6.24 2.98 12.84
C LEU A 39 7.20 2.08 12.06
N PHE A 40 7.93 2.67 11.12
CA PHE A 40 8.97 2.02 10.33
C PHE A 40 10.25 2.85 10.39
N VAL A 41 11.38 2.17 10.37
CA VAL A 41 12.69 2.78 10.18
C VAL A 41 13.25 2.22 8.89
N MET A 42 13.52 3.10 7.93
CA MET A 42 14.07 2.72 6.63
C MET A 42 15.60 2.84 6.68
N THR A 43 16.25 1.69 6.66
CA THR A 43 17.71 1.55 6.76
C THR A 43 18.35 1.09 5.44
N HIS A 44 17.59 0.35 4.62
CA HIS A 44 17.97 -0.08 3.28
C HIS A 44 16.75 -0.09 2.34
N TYR A 45 16.96 -0.16 1.03
CA TYR A 45 15.85 -0.15 0.05
C TYR A 45 14.83 -1.28 0.25
N ASP A 46 15.25 -2.47 0.71
CA ASP A 46 14.34 -3.61 0.84
C ASP A 46 13.24 -3.41 1.91
N ASP A 47 13.43 -2.47 2.86
CA ASP A 47 12.43 -2.11 3.88
C ASP A 47 11.13 -1.58 3.25
N VAL A 48 11.22 -1.06 2.03
CA VAL A 48 10.06 -0.62 1.24
C VAL A 48 9.03 -1.75 1.10
N ASN A 49 9.47 -3.00 0.94
CA ASN A 49 8.53 -4.11 0.75
C ASN A 49 7.67 -4.33 2.01
N GLN A 50 8.25 -4.23 3.20
CA GLN A 50 7.53 -4.37 4.47
C GLN A 50 6.50 -3.23 4.68
N ILE A 51 6.90 -2.00 4.33
CA ILE A 51 6.01 -0.82 4.38
C ILE A 51 4.83 -1.01 3.43
N LEU A 52 5.09 -1.39 2.18
CA LEU A 52 4.06 -1.60 1.17
C LEU A 52 3.10 -2.72 1.53
N ASN A 53 3.60 -3.83 2.09
CA ASN A 53 2.75 -4.94 2.54
C ASN A 53 1.79 -4.46 3.63
N SER A 54 2.29 -3.72 4.63
CA SER A 54 1.45 -3.20 5.71
C SER A 54 0.40 -2.20 5.20
N LEU A 55 0.71 -1.40 4.18
CA LEU A 55 -0.23 -0.45 3.58
C LEU A 55 -1.32 -1.16 2.75
N ARG A 56 -0.97 -2.22 2.01
CA ARG A 56 -1.91 -3.02 1.19
C ARG A 56 -2.95 -3.77 2.01
N GLU A 57 -2.65 -4.10 3.27
CA GLU A 57 -3.62 -4.70 4.20
C GLU A 57 -4.83 -3.77 4.45
N GLY A 58 -4.73 -2.47 4.14
CA GLY A 58 -5.87 -1.56 4.07
C GLY A 58 -6.35 -0.99 5.42
N TYR A 59 -5.65 -1.27 6.52
CA TYR A 59 -5.98 -0.76 7.86
C TYR A 59 -4.80 -0.14 8.59
N THR A 60 -3.72 0.22 7.85
CA THR A 60 -2.48 0.74 8.44
C THR A 60 -2.14 2.13 7.92
N ILE A 61 -1.83 3.07 8.81
CA ILE A 61 -1.12 4.32 8.52
C ILE A 61 0.36 4.10 8.82
N ALA A 62 1.24 4.39 7.87
CA ALA A 62 2.68 4.21 8.02
C ALA A 62 3.35 5.54 8.37
N ILE A 63 4.13 5.54 9.45
CA ILE A 63 5.08 6.62 9.79
C ILE A 63 6.48 6.06 9.58
N ILE A 64 7.26 6.69 8.72
CA ILE A 64 8.51 6.15 8.20
C ILE A 64 9.63 7.12 8.54
N ASP A 65 10.54 6.70 9.41
CA ASP A 65 11.82 7.40 9.62
C ASP A 65 12.79 7.02 8.50
N ILE A 66 13.24 8.03 7.77
CA ILE A 66 14.16 7.90 6.64
C ILE A 66 15.58 8.36 6.96
N LYS A 67 15.87 8.78 8.20
CA LYS A 67 17.16 9.36 8.58
C LYS A 67 18.35 8.49 8.18
N THR A 68 18.29 7.19 8.51
CA THR A 68 19.39 6.25 8.27
C THR A 68 19.66 6.07 6.78
N LEU A 69 18.62 5.76 5.99
CA LEU A 69 18.78 5.60 4.54
C LEU A 69 19.20 6.92 3.86
N LYS A 70 18.66 8.06 4.31
CA LYS A 70 19.03 9.40 3.80
C LYS A 70 20.53 9.68 3.95
N GLN A 71 21.11 9.33 5.09
CA GLN A 71 22.53 9.54 5.37
C GLN A 71 23.42 8.55 4.62
N LYS A 72 22.93 7.33 4.41
CA LYS A 72 23.66 6.27 3.72
C LYS A 72 23.68 6.47 2.20
N ASP A 73 22.52 6.65 1.59
CA ASP A 73 22.38 6.80 0.14
C ASP A 73 21.08 7.57 -0.22
N SER A 74 21.26 8.83 -0.60
CA SER A 74 20.16 9.70 -1.02
C SER A 74 19.50 9.30 -2.35
N ILE A 75 20.24 8.60 -3.24
CA ILE A 75 19.73 8.10 -4.52
C ILE A 75 18.82 6.90 -4.26
N GLU A 76 19.28 5.98 -3.40
CA GLU A 76 18.50 4.83 -2.94
C GLU A 76 17.21 5.28 -2.22
N LEU A 77 17.31 6.26 -1.32
CA LEU A 77 16.15 6.89 -0.69
C LEU A 77 15.16 7.46 -1.70
N LYS A 78 15.62 8.22 -2.70
CA LYS A 78 14.74 8.81 -3.71
C LYS A 78 13.97 7.74 -4.48
N ARG A 79 14.63 6.61 -4.80
CA ARG A 79 13.97 5.44 -5.43
C ARG A 79 12.95 4.80 -4.49
N ALA A 80 13.31 4.60 -3.22
CA ALA A 80 12.42 4.04 -2.21
C ALA A 80 11.13 4.87 -2.06
N ILE A 81 11.28 6.19 -1.84
CA ILE A 81 10.14 7.11 -1.73
C ILE A 81 9.30 7.13 -3.01
N SER A 82 9.93 7.10 -4.19
CA SER A 82 9.20 7.06 -5.47
C SER A 82 8.35 5.80 -5.60
N LYS A 83 8.86 4.64 -5.16
CA LYS A 83 8.13 3.36 -5.18
C LYS A 83 6.94 3.38 -4.20
N VAL A 84 7.14 3.89 -2.98
CA VAL A 84 6.07 4.05 -1.99
C VAL A 84 4.99 5.00 -2.52
N LYS A 85 5.39 6.17 -3.02
CA LYS A 85 4.48 7.19 -3.57
C LYS A 85 3.60 6.64 -4.69
N LYS A 86 4.20 5.99 -5.71
CA LYS A 86 3.44 5.40 -6.83
C LYS A 86 2.42 4.37 -6.36
N THR A 87 2.77 3.58 -5.35
CA THR A 87 1.86 2.56 -4.80
C THR A 87 0.73 3.20 -4.03
N ILE A 88 1.01 4.21 -3.20
CA ILE A 88 -0.01 4.95 -2.46
C ILE A 88 -0.97 5.68 -3.40
N GLU A 89 -0.45 6.33 -4.46
CA GLU A 89 -1.28 6.98 -5.48
C GLU A 89 -2.19 5.97 -6.21
N ALA A 90 -1.67 4.79 -6.55
CA ALA A 90 -2.48 3.71 -7.14
C ALA A 90 -3.55 3.15 -6.19
N MET A 91 -3.36 3.31 -4.88
CA MET A 91 -4.32 2.95 -3.83
C MET A 91 -5.20 4.13 -3.40
N GLU A 92 -5.20 5.24 -4.16
CA GLU A 92 -5.95 6.47 -3.86
C GLU A 92 -5.66 7.03 -2.45
N GLY A 93 -4.47 6.74 -1.91
CA GLY A 93 -4.01 7.22 -0.63
C GLY A 93 -3.26 8.55 -0.71
N THR A 94 -2.73 9.00 0.43
CA THR A 94 -1.91 10.21 0.49
C THR A 94 -0.56 9.98 1.17
N ILE A 95 0.47 10.67 0.68
CA ILE A 95 1.84 10.62 1.21
C ILE A 95 2.38 12.03 1.43
N ALA A 96 3.07 12.25 2.54
CA ALA A 96 3.69 13.53 2.86
C ALA A 96 5.01 13.35 3.62
N GLY A 97 5.99 14.20 3.33
CA GLY A 97 7.09 14.44 4.26
C GLY A 97 6.64 15.35 5.41
N PHE A 98 7.14 15.10 6.61
CA PHE A 98 6.94 15.94 7.79
C PHE A 98 8.29 16.17 8.48
N GLY A 99 8.70 17.44 8.59
CA GLY A 99 10.05 17.78 9.04
C GLY A 99 11.13 17.25 8.10
N GLU A 100 12.29 16.92 8.65
CA GLU A 100 13.48 16.57 7.86
C GLU A 100 13.57 15.07 7.51
N ASN A 101 13.10 14.20 8.41
CA ASN A 101 13.39 12.76 8.39
C ASN A 101 12.15 11.86 8.45
N LEU A 102 10.94 12.41 8.48
CA LEU A 102 9.72 11.61 8.54
C LEU A 102 8.95 11.68 7.23
N VAL A 103 8.42 10.52 6.83
CA VAL A 103 7.46 10.38 5.75
C VAL A 103 6.24 9.64 6.28
N ILE A 104 5.06 10.20 6.06
CA ILE A 104 3.78 9.63 6.46
C ILE A 104 3.08 9.16 5.18
N ALA A 105 2.58 7.93 5.19
CA ALA A 105 1.81 7.34 4.11
C ALA A 105 0.50 6.76 4.65
N THR A 106 -0.59 7.09 3.96
CA THR A 106 -1.97 6.72 4.32
C THR A 106 -2.64 6.05 3.12
N PRO A 107 -3.37 4.94 3.31
CA PRO A 107 -4.29 4.39 2.31
C PRO A 107 -5.55 5.26 2.15
N SER A 108 -6.43 4.92 1.22
CA SER A 108 -7.62 5.72 0.86
C SER A 108 -8.59 6.06 2.00
N PHE A 109 -8.60 5.30 3.11
CA PHE A 109 -9.46 5.58 4.25
C PHE A 109 -9.00 6.79 5.10
N ALA A 110 -7.78 7.28 4.90
CA ALA A 110 -7.23 8.41 5.64
C ALA A 110 -6.56 9.42 4.71
N LYS A 111 -6.66 10.71 5.07
CA LYS A 111 -6.10 11.81 4.28
C LYS A 111 -5.20 12.67 5.16
N ILE A 112 -3.99 12.92 4.69
CA ILE A 112 -3.07 13.86 5.33
C ILE A 112 -3.52 15.28 5.00
N HIS A 113 -3.92 16.04 6.01
CA HIS A 113 -4.12 17.48 5.91
C HIS A 113 -2.84 18.21 6.32
N LYS A 114 -2.38 19.14 5.50
CA LYS A 114 -1.24 20.01 5.81
C LYS A 114 -1.78 21.39 6.15
N GLU A 115 -1.64 21.81 7.41
CA GLU A 115 -1.75 23.23 7.72
C GLU A 115 -0.58 23.93 7.03
N ALA A 116 -0.88 24.98 6.25
CA ALA A 116 0.15 25.70 5.52
C ALA A 116 1.15 26.30 6.52
N GLU A 117 2.41 25.86 6.47
CA GLU A 117 3.49 26.58 7.12
C GLU A 117 3.55 27.98 6.52
N GLN A 118 3.37 29.00 7.37
CA GLN A 118 3.61 30.39 6.97
C GLN A 118 5.03 30.45 6.42
N LYS A 119 5.17 30.71 5.11
CA LYS A 119 6.47 31.00 4.50
C LYS A 119 7.12 32.10 5.32
N LYS A 120 8.22 31.77 6.03
CA LYS A 120 9.13 32.79 6.55
C LYS A 120 9.73 33.47 5.33
N GLU A 121 9.13 34.60 4.92
CA GLU A 121 9.73 35.50 3.95
C GLU A 121 11.11 35.87 4.46
N LYS A 122 12.13 35.49 3.70
CA LYS A 122 13.48 36.02 3.89
C LYS A 122 13.37 37.52 3.65
N ARG A 123 13.35 38.30 4.73
CA ARG A 123 13.66 39.73 4.66
C ARG A 123 15.13 39.80 4.24
N ASP A 124 15.34 39.99 2.95
CA ASP A 124 16.62 40.47 2.43
C ASP A 124 16.85 41.85 3.04
N LEU A 125 17.57 41.88 4.17
CA LEU A 125 18.13 43.08 4.74
C LEU A 125 19.28 43.51 3.83
N LEU A 126 18.94 44.30 2.80
CA LEU A 126 19.88 45.20 2.15
C LEU A 126 20.13 46.37 3.10
N TYR A 127 21.33 46.44 3.66
CA TYR A 127 21.99 47.66 4.10
C TYR A 127 23.41 47.67 3.52
#